data_AF-A0A2N0RVQ0-F1
#
_entry.id   AF-A0A2N0RVQ0-F1
#
_cell.length_a   1.000
_cell.length_b   1.000
_cell.length_c   1.000
_cell.angle_alpha   90.00
_cell.angle_beta   90.00
_cell.angle_gamma   90.00
#
_symmetry.space_group_name_H-M   'P 1'
#
loop_
_entity.id
_entity.type
_entity.pdbx_description
1 polymer ?
#
loop_
_entity_poly.entity_id
_entity_poly.type
_entity_poly.pdbx_seq_one_letter_code
_entity_poly.pdbx_strand_id
1 'polypeptide(L)'
;MAPEILQGKEYTTSSDIYSFGMIMWELMTGRLPFEDQTKDVGLVSKICYDGLLPPIIANAPKDYIELIQKCWNSDPIKRPKAADINKKLYDILEEEVSNPTEIIKSSDIAPIDNPKSKQLSNKIFTISSKLVPLYPKNNTGEKRMIENNLIEDTNCGYCYKTKANEFEIDI
;
A
#
# COMPACT_ATOMS: atom_id res chain seq x y z
N MET A 1 3.94 -5.86 -10.23
CA MET A 1 4.04 -4.83 -11.30
C MET A 1 2.71 -4.77 -12.05
N ALA A 2 2.35 -3.61 -12.58
CA ALA A 2 1.12 -3.45 -13.35
C ALA A 2 1.19 -4.13 -14.73
N PRO A 3 0.07 -4.63 -15.27
CA PRO A 3 0.04 -5.35 -16.55
C PRO A 3 0.61 -4.54 -17.72
N GLU A 4 0.34 -3.23 -17.77
CA GLU A 4 0.83 -2.35 -18.82
C GLU A 4 2.36 -2.19 -18.79
N ILE A 5 2.96 -2.18 -17.60
CA ILE A 5 4.42 -2.07 -17.43
C ILE A 5 5.09 -3.37 -17.83
N LEU A 6 4.49 -4.51 -17.50
CA LEU A 6 4.95 -5.83 -17.96
C LEU A 6 4.86 -5.97 -19.49
N GLN A 7 3.96 -5.23 -20.14
CA GLN A 7 3.84 -5.14 -21.60
C GLN A 7 4.83 -4.13 -22.23
N GLY A 8 5.68 -3.47 -21.43
CA GLY A 8 6.66 -2.49 -21.92
C GLY A 8 6.07 -1.12 -22.23
N LYS A 9 4.87 -0.78 -21.71
CA LYS A 9 4.30 0.57 -21.82
C LYS A 9 4.92 1.51 -20.78
N GLU A 10 4.69 2.80 -20.97
CA GLU A 10 5.22 3.84 -20.09
C GLU A 10 4.70 3.74 -18.66
N TYR A 11 5.56 4.12 -17.73
CA TYR A 11 5.22 4.24 -16.32
C TYR A 11 4.26 5.38 -16.07
N THR A 12 3.23 5.14 -15.26
CA THR A 12 2.25 6.16 -14.87
C THR A 12 1.92 6.07 -13.39
N THR A 13 1.32 7.14 -12.87
CA THR A 13 0.75 7.13 -11.50
C THR A 13 -0.32 6.05 -11.32
N SER A 14 -1.06 5.70 -12.38
CA SER A 14 -2.00 4.57 -12.35
C SER A 14 -1.29 3.22 -12.23
N SER A 15 -0.02 3.11 -12.62
CA SER A 15 0.79 1.90 -12.43
C SER A 15 1.29 1.76 -10.98
N ASP A 16 1.60 2.89 -10.32
CA ASP A 16 1.82 2.95 -8.86
C ASP A 16 0.58 2.45 -8.11
N ILE A 17 -0.57 3.10 -8.36
CA ILE A 17 -1.90 2.48 -8.47
C ILE A 17 -2.03 0.99 -8.09
N TYR A 18 -1.80 0.20 -9.13
CA TYR A 18 -1.91 -1.24 -9.15
C TYR A 18 -0.90 -1.91 -8.20
N SER A 19 0.34 -1.41 -8.17
CA SER A 19 1.39 -1.96 -7.32
C SER A 19 1.09 -1.72 -5.83
N PHE A 20 0.46 -0.59 -5.50
CA PHE A 20 -0.05 -0.33 -4.16
C PHE A 20 -1.15 -1.32 -3.76
N GLY A 21 -2.07 -1.66 -4.67
CA GLY A 21 -3.05 -2.73 -4.44
C GLY A 21 -2.40 -4.10 -4.17
N MET A 22 -1.29 -4.41 -4.84
CA MET A 22 -0.52 -5.65 -4.56
C MET A 22 0.11 -5.62 -3.17
N ILE A 23 0.64 -4.47 -2.74
CA ILE A 23 1.18 -4.29 -1.38
C ILE A 23 0.07 -4.44 -0.33
N MET A 24 -1.09 -3.82 -0.54
CA MET A 24 -2.24 -3.97 0.36
C MET A 24 -2.62 -5.45 0.54
N TRP A 25 -2.64 -6.22 -0.55
CA TRP A 25 -2.89 -7.66 -0.48
C TRP A 25 -1.77 -8.42 0.25
N GLU A 26 -0.51 -8.09 0.00
CA GLU A 26 0.63 -8.69 0.73
C GLU A 26 0.53 -8.42 2.24
N LEU A 27 0.14 -7.20 2.64
CA LEU A 27 -0.05 -6.84 4.04
C LEU A 27 -1.18 -7.65 4.70
N MET A 28 -2.28 -7.84 3.97
CA MET A 28 -3.43 -8.60 4.43
C MET A 28 -3.11 -10.10 4.61
N THR A 29 -2.33 -10.67 3.69
CA THR A 29 -2.09 -12.13 3.66
C THR A 29 -0.77 -12.53 4.32
N GLY A 30 0.17 -11.60 4.45
CA GLY A 30 1.56 -11.86 4.83
C GLY A 30 2.33 -12.69 3.80
N ARG A 31 1.84 -12.79 2.55
CA ARG A 31 2.42 -13.59 1.46
C ARG A 31 2.73 -12.72 0.26
N LEU A 32 3.72 -13.14 -0.53
CA LEU A 32 3.98 -12.50 -1.81
C LEU A 32 2.88 -12.85 -2.82
N PRO A 33 2.37 -11.89 -3.60
CA PRO A 33 1.48 -12.17 -4.71
C PRO A 33 2.10 -13.23 -5.63
N PHE A 34 1.36 -14.31 -5.89
CA PHE A 34 1.77 -15.41 -6.76
C PHE A 34 3.02 -16.20 -6.31
N GLU A 35 3.35 -16.25 -5.00
CA GLU A 35 4.51 -16.99 -4.47
C GLU A 35 4.60 -18.43 -5.01
N ASP A 36 3.48 -19.13 -5.09
CA ASP A 36 3.38 -20.53 -5.56
C ASP A 36 3.56 -20.69 -7.07
N GLN A 37 3.41 -19.61 -7.84
CA GLN A 37 3.47 -19.61 -9.31
C GLN A 37 4.76 -18.98 -9.85
N THR A 38 5.74 -18.69 -9.00
CA THR A 38 7.01 -18.04 -9.38
C THR A 38 7.82 -18.79 -10.44
N LYS A 39 7.64 -20.11 -10.57
CA LYS A 39 8.30 -20.94 -11.59
C LYS A 39 7.52 -21.05 -12.90
N ASP A 40 6.30 -20.50 -12.95
CA ASP A 40 5.47 -20.54 -14.14
C ASP A 40 5.94 -19.49 -15.17
N VAL A 41 6.54 -19.98 -16.26
CA VAL A 41 7.02 -19.14 -17.37
C VAL A 41 5.88 -18.35 -18.02
N GLY A 42 4.64 -18.83 -17.90
CA GLY A 42 3.44 -18.16 -18.42
C GLY A 42 2.81 -17.14 -17.47
N LEU A 43 3.36 -16.92 -16.26
CA LEU A 43 2.74 -16.05 -15.25
C LEU A 43 2.53 -14.61 -15.76
N VAL A 44 3.53 -14.05 -16.45
CA VAL A 44 3.42 -12.70 -17.03
C VAL A 44 2.28 -12.64 -18.05
N SER A 45 2.17 -13.64 -18.93
CA SER A 45 1.08 -13.72 -19.90
C SER A 45 -0.29 -13.83 -19.22
N LYS A 46 -0.41 -14.63 -18.16
CA LYS A 46 -1.66 -14.77 -17.38
C LYS A 46 -2.07 -13.45 -16.73
N ILE A 47 -1.13 -12.71 -16.16
CA ILE A 47 -1.40 -11.39 -15.57
C ILE A 47 -1.81 -10.38 -16.64
N CYS A 48 -1.10 -10.36 -17.78
CA CYS A 48 -1.28 -9.36 -18.83
C CYS A 48 -2.52 -9.57 -19.71
N TYR A 49 -2.91 -10.83 -19.96
CA TYR A 49 -3.93 -11.17 -20.95
C TYR A 49 -5.13 -11.91 -20.36
N ASP A 50 -4.91 -12.79 -19.38
CA ASP A 50 -5.98 -13.54 -18.73
C ASP A 50 -6.58 -12.79 -17.52
N GLY A 51 -5.97 -11.67 -17.13
CA GLY A 51 -6.41 -10.88 -15.98
C GLY A 51 -6.21 -11.60 -14.65
N LEU A 52 -5.19 -12.46 -14.54
CA LEU A 52 -4.89 -13.20 -13.32
C LEU A 52 -4.63 -12.24 -12.15
N LEU A 53 -5.38 -12.43 -11.06
CA LEU A 53 -5.26 -11.69 -9.81
C LEU A 53 -4.87 -12.64 -8.66
N PRO A 54 -4.24 -12.13 -7.59
CA PRO A 54 -4.04 -12.90 -6.38
C PRO A 54 -5.37 -13.39 -5.80
N PRO A 55 -5.39 -14.53 -5.08
CA PRO A 55 -6.60 -15.04 -4.43
C PRO A 55 -7.20 -14.01 -3.47
N ILE A 56 -8.49 -13.73 -3.61
CA ILE A 56 -9.19 -12.86 -2.66
C ILE A 56 -9.48 -13.66 -1.39
N ILE A 57 -8.98 -13.20 -0.25
CA ILE A 57 -9.18 -13.84 1.06
C ILE A 57 -10.24 -13.05 1.83
N ALA A 58 -11.18 -13.74 2.47
CA ALA A 58 -12.31 -13.14 3.19
C ALA A 58 -11.98 -12.58 4.59
N ASN A 59 -10.71 -12.59 5.00
CA ASN A 59 -10.26 -12.18 6.34
C ASN A 59 -9.85 -10.71 6.42
N ALA A 60 -10.62 -9.85 5.74
CA ALA A 60 -10.43 -8.41 5.76
C ALA A 60 -11.79 -7.72 5.61
N PRO A 61 -11.93 -6.47 6.11
CA PRO A 61 -13.12 -5.68 5.88
C PRO A 61 -13.52 -5.68 4.41
N LYS A 62 -14.82 -5.83 4.14
CA LYS A 62 -15.36 -5.90 2.77
C LYS A 62 -14.89 -4.70 1.93
N ASP A 63 -14.92 -3.52 2.52
CA ASP A 63 -14.53 -2.28 1.88
C ASP A 63 -13.03 -2.22 1.55
N TYR A 64 -12.19 -2.90 2.35
CA TYR A 64 -10.77 -3.06 2.06
C TYR A 64 -10.54 -3.97 0.85
N ILE A 65 -11.25 -5.09 0.78
CA ILE A 65 -11.20 -6.02 -0.37
C ILE A 65 -11.65 -5.30 -1.65
N GLU A 66 -12.78 -4.57 -1.60
CA GLU A 66 -13.28 -3.79 -2.72
C GLU A 66 -12.28 -2.71 -3.17
N LEU A 67 -11.61 -2.06 -2.22
CA LEU A 67 -10.58 -1.06 -2.53
C LEU A 67 -9.39 -1.68 -3.26
N ILE A 68 -8.88 -2.82 -2.80
CA ILE A 68 -7.81 -3.58 -3.49
C ILE A 68 -8.24 -3.92 -4.93
N GLN A 69 -9.45 -4.46 -5.11
CA GLN A 69 -9.96 -4.82 -6.43
C GLN A 69 -10.05 -3.61 -7.37
N LYS A 70 -10.45 -2.44 -6.86
CA LYS A 70 -10.45 -1.20 -7.65
C LYS A 70 -9.04 -0.78 -8.08
N CYS A 71 -8.04 -0.94 -7.22
CA CYS A 71 -6.63 -0.69 -7.58
C CYS A 71 -6.15 -1.64 -8.70
N TRP A 72 -6.70 -2.84 -8.79
CA TRP A 72 -6.34 -3.85 -9.79
C TRP A 72 -7.13 -3.79 -11.10
N ASN A 73 -7.88 -2.71 -11.35
CA ASN A 73 -8.61 -2.59 -12.60
C ASN A 73 -7.66 -2.70 -13.80
N SER A 74 -8.02 -3.54 -14.78
CA SER A 74 -7.22 -3.74 -16.00
C SER A 74 -7.08 -2.43 -16.80
N ASP A 75 -8.07 -1.55 -16.72
CA ASP A 75 -8.03 -0.21 -17.28
C ASP A 75 -7.37 0.76 -16.28
N PRO A 76 -6.16 1.31 -16.57
CA PRO A 76 -5.46 2.23 -15.68
C PRO A 76 -6.26 3.51 -15.35
N ILE A 77 -7.19 3.92 -16.22
CA ILE A 77 -8.00 5.14 -16.02
C ILE A 77 -9.09 4.91 -14.96
N LYS A 78 -9.57 3.66 -14.81
CA LYS A 78 -10.60 3.30 -13.84
C LYS A 78 -10.04 3.05 -12.43
N ARG A 79 -8.72 3.03 -12.28
CA ARG A 79 -8.07 2.90 -10.97
C ARG A 79 -8.29 4.19 -10.16
N PRO A 80 -8.50 4.09 -8.84
CA PRO A 80 -8.71 5.26 -7.99
C PRO A 80 -7.44 6.12 -7.90
N LYS A 81 -7.58 7.40 -7.56
CA LYS A 81 -6.42 8.25 -7.27
C LYS A 81 -5.91 7.97 -5.86
N ALA A 82 -4.62 8.22 -5.62
CA ALA A 82 -4.01 8.06 -4.29
C ALA A 82 -4.78 8.81 -3.18
N ALA A 83 -5.30 10.01 -3.47
CA ALA A 83 -6.10 10.78 -2.52
C ALA A 83 -7.41 10.07 -2.14
N ASP A 84 -8.08 9.45 -3.11
CA ASP A 84 -9.34 8.71 -2.89
C ASP A 84 -9.09 7.44 -2.08
N ILE A 85 -7.98 6.74 -2.37
CA ILE A 85 -7.53 5.57 -1.61
C ILE A 85 -7.26 5.95 -0.17
N ASN A 86 -6.49 7.02 0.06
CA ASN A 86 -6.17 7.48 1.40
C ASN A 86 -7.43 7.78 2.21
N LYS A 87 -8.36 8.55 1.63
CA LYS A 87 -9.66 8.83 2.26
C LYS A 87 -10.42 7.54 2.58
N LYS A 88 -10.52 6.61 1.63
CA LYS A 88 -11.26 5.36 1.84
C LYS A 88 -10.62 4.47 2.91
N LEU A 89 -9.28 4.47 3.01
CA LEU A 89 -8.58 3.77 4.08
C LEU A 89 -8.87 4.37 5.46
N TYR A 90 -8.97 5.70 5.56
CA TYR A 90 -9.41 6.34 6.82
C TYR A 90 -10.81 5.90 7.22
N ASP A 91 -11.76 5.92 6.29
CA ASP A 91 -13.14 5.49 6.55
C ASP A 91 -13.18 4.02 7.06
N ILE A 92 -12.44 3.13 6.39
CA ILE A 92 -12.33 1.72 6.80
C ILE A 92 -11.74 1.58 8.21
N LEU A 93 -10.70 2.35 8.53
CA LEU A 93 -10.06 2.30 9.85
C LEU A 93 -11.01 2.76 10.96
N GLU A 94 -11.80 3.81 10.73
CA GLU A 94 -12.80 4.27 11.71
C GLU A 94 -13.91 3.24 11.94
N GLU A 95 -14.36 2.58 10.87
CA GLU A 95 -15.34 1.50 10.94
C GLU A 95 -14.80 0.30 11.72
N GLU A 96 -13.57 -0.14 11.44
CA GLU A 96 -12.94 -1.29 12.12
C GLU A 96 -12.67 -1.05 13.61
N VAL A 97 -12.43 0.20 14.04
CA VAL A 97 -12.32 0.53 15.47
C VAL A 97 -13.66 0.33 16.19
N SER A 98 -14.77 0.58 15.49
CA SER A 98 -16.12 0.50 16.04
C SER A 98 -16.73 -0.90 15.93
N ASN A 99 -16.46 -1.59 14.82
CA ASN A 99 -16.99 -2.91 14.51
C ASN A 99 -15.90 -3.76 13.84
N PRO A 100 -15.01 -4.40 14.62
CA PRO A 100 -13.88 -5.14 14.08
C PRO A 100 -14.33 -6.32 13.21
N THR A 101 -13.68 -6.48 12.05
CA THR A 101 -13.89 -7.66 11.22
C THR A 101 -13.46 -8.93 11.96
N GLU A 102 -14.34 -9.94 11.99
CA GLU A 102 -14.00 -11.23 12.57
C GLU A 102 -12.89 -11.92 11.78
N ILE A 103 -11.78 -12.22 12.44
CA ILE A 103 -10.66 -12.94 11.83
C ILE A 103 -10.91 -14.44 11.93
N ILE A 104 -11.19 -15.08 10.79
CA ILE A 104 -11.31 -16.53 10.71
C ILE A 104 -9.93 -17.13 10.48
N LYS A 105 -9.51 -18.12 11.27
CA LYS A 105 -8.27 -18.85 10.99
C LYS A 105 -8.39 -19.52 9.63
N SER A 106 -7.61 -19.05 8.66
CA SER A 106 -7.51 -19.63 7.31
C SER A 106 -6.09 -20.10 7.05
N SER A 107 -5.96 -21.23 6.33
CA SER A 107 -4.69 -21.73 5.80
C SER A 107 -4.08 -20.83 4.73
N ASP A 108 -4.84 -19.88 4.20
CA ASP A 108 -4.40 -18.98 3.12
C ASP A 108 -3.69 -17.73 3.65
N ILE A 109 -3.78 -17.48 4.96
CA ILE A 109 -2.96 -16.46 5.64
C ILE A 109 -1.61 -17.10 5.94
N ALA A 110 -0.50 -16.37 5.76
CA ALA A 110 0.80 -16.83 6.23
C ALA A 110 0.74 -17.11 7.75
N PRO A 111 1.44 -18.15 8.24
CA PRO A 111 1.67 -18.28 9.67
C PRO A 111 2.24 -16.97 10.20
N ILE A 112 1.66 -16.45 11.30
CA ILE A 112 2.12 -15.20 11.95
C ILE A 112 3.62 -15.31 12.31
N ASP A 113 4.11 -16.53 12.52
CA ASP A 113 5.51 -16.85 12.83
C ASP A 113 6.42 -17.05 11.60
N ASN A 114 5.95 -16.80 10.37
CA ASN A 114 6.81 -16.89 9.19
C ASN A 114 7.96 -15.87 9.28
N PRO A 115 9.24 -16.26 9.15
CA PRO A 115 10.37 -15.34 9.24
C PRO A 115 10.32 -14.17 8.24
N LYS A 116 9.66 -14.31 7.08
CA LYS A 116 9.45 -13.19 6.14
C LYS A 116 8.38 -12.21 6.63
N SER A 117 7.24 -12.69 7.13
CA SER A 117 6.17 -11.84 7.68
C SER A 117 6.63 -11.12 8.94
N LYS A 118 7.44 -11.78 9.78
CA LYS A 118 8.08 -11.18 10.95
C LYS A 118 9.08 -10.08 10.57
N GLN A 119 9.82 -10.24 9.47
CA GLN A 119 10.71 -9.18 8.97
C GLN A 119 9.91 -7.99 8.41
N LEU A 120 8.83 -8.24 7.66
CA LEU A 120 7.97 -7.19 7.14
C LEU A 120 7.24 -6.44 8.26
N SER A 121 6.66 -7.15 9.22
CA SER A 121 5.97 -6.55 10.37
C SER A 121 6.93 -5.74 11.25
N ASN A 122 8.14 -6.24 11.50
CA ASN A 122 9.16 -5.49 12.23
C ASN A 122 9.61 -4.23 11.47
N LYS A 123 9.79 -4.32 10.14
CA LYS A 123 10.12 -3.15 9.30
C LYS A 123 8.99 -2.12 9.31
N ILE A 124 7.74 -2.56 9.17
CA ILE A 124 6.56 -1.68 9.21
C ILE A 124 6.42 -1.05 10.59
N PHE A 125 6.50 -1.82 11.68
CA PHE A 125 6.45 -1.28 13.04
C PHE A 125 7.56 -0.25 13.26
N THR A 126 8.77 -0.52 12.76
CA THR A 126 9.88 0.43 12.79
C THR A 126 9.58 1.69 11.98
N ILE A 127 8.97 1.58 10.80
CA ILE A 127 8.58 2.73 9.96
C ILE A 127 7.46 3.53 10.62
N SER A 128 6.39 2.87 11.08
CA SER A 128 5.27 3.49 11.81
C SER A 128 5.72 4.17 13.10
N SER A 129 6.71 3.62 13.82
CA SER A 129 7.30 4.29 14.99
C SER A 129 8.14 5.51 14.63
N LYS A 130 8.70 5.56 13.41
CA LYS A 130 9.48 6.69 12.88
C LYS A 130 8.58 7.76 12.26
N LEU A 131 7.43 7.36 11.73
CA LEU A 131 6.35 8.24 11.31
C LEU A 131 5.55 8.66 12.54
N VAL A 132 6.02 9.71 13.23
CA VAL A 132 5.28 10.30 14.36
C VAL A 132 3.85 10.64 13.92
N PRO A 133 2.80 10.11 14.57
CA PRO A 133 1.43 10.44 14.20
C PRO A 133 1.15 11.89 14.60
N LEU A 134 0.89 12.76 13.62
CA LEU A 134 0.31 14.08 13.89
C LEU A 134 -1.20 13.91 14.07
N TYR A 135 -1.61 13.50 15.27
CA TYR A 135 -2.93 13.85 15.77
C TYR A 135 -2.99 15.38 15.89
N PRO A 136 -4.03 16.07 15.40
CA PRO A 136 -4.17 17.50 15.61
C PRO A 136 -4.41 17.77 17.10
N LYS A 137 -3.41 18.31 17.80
CA LYS A 137 -3.61 18.94 19.10
C LYS A 137 -4.15 20.34 18.87
N ASN A 138 -5.37 20.58 19.35
CA ASN A 138 -5.93 21.92 19.44
C ASN A 138 -5.07 22.82 20.35
N ASN A 139 -4.94 24.07 19.92
CA ASN A 139 -4.66 25.30 20.68
C ASN A 139 -3.22 25.81 20.90
N THR A 140 -3.08 27.06 20.45
CA THR A 140 -2.38 28.22 21.04
C THR A 140 -0.85 28.28 21.04
N GLY A 141 -0.34 29.24 20.25
CA GLY A 141 0.73 30.13 20.71
C GLY A 141 2.14 29.88 20.15
N GLU A 142 2.60 30.90 19.41
CA GLU A 142 4.01 31.29 19.20
C GLU A 142 4.85 30.65 18.08
N LYS A 143 5.25 31.53 17.15
CA LYS A 143 6.26 31.34 16.11
C LYS A 143 7.67 31.49 16.71
N ARG A 144 8.62 30.65 16.27
CA ARG A 144 9.95 31.09 15.82
C ARG A 144 10.71 29.99 15.03
N MET A 145 11.61 30.47 14.18
CA MET A 145 12.09 29.92 12.91
C MET A 145 13.32 29.01 13.07
N ILE A 146 13.53 28.06 12.14
CA ILE A 146 14.87 27.63 11.69
C ILE A 146 14.82 27.34 10.18
N GLU A 147 15.61 28.10 9.41
CA GLU A 147 16.01 27.85 8.03
C GLU A 147 16.78 26.53 7.91
N ASN A 148 16.53 25.75 6.85
CA ASN A 148 17.51 24.96 6.09
C ASN A 148 16.78 24.05 5.07
N ASN A 149 16.73 24.48 3.81
CA ASN A 149 16.42 23.69 2.60
C ASN A 149 15.13 22.86 2.57
N LEU A 150 14.01 23.41 3.07
CA LEU A 150 12.68 22.84 2.86
C LEU A 150 12.08 23.44 1.59
N ILE A 151 11.71 22.61 0.61
CA ILE A 151 10.74 23.00 -0.41
C ILE A 151 9.37 22.86 0.24
N GLU A 152 8.71 24.00 0.50
CA GLU A 152 7.32 24.03 0.96
C GLU A 152 6.38 24.02 -0.25
N ASP A 153 5.93 22.83 -0.66
CA ASP A 153 4.77 22.72 -1.55
C ASP A 153 3.50 23.00 -0.73
N THR A 154 3.15 24.28 -0.61
CA THR A 154 2.02 24.79 0.19
C THR A 154 0.63 24.48 -0.39
N ASN A 155 0.49 23.52 -1.31
CA ASN A 155 -0.79 23.28 -2.00
C ASN A 155 -1.42 21.89 -1.79
N CYS A 156 -1.00 21.15 -0.77
CA CYS A 156 -1.73 19.97 -0.32
C CYS A 156 -1.80 20.01 1.20
N GLY A 157 -3.00 19.94 1.78
CA GLY A 157 -3.28 19.99 3.23
C GLY A 157 -2.70 18.84 4.06
N TYR A 158 -1.62 18.21 3.58
CA TYR A 158 -0.88 17.15 4.23
C TYR A 158 0.62 17.38 3.99
N CYS A 159 1.29 18.11 4.89
CA CYS A 159 2.75 18.23 4.87
C CYS A 159 3.38 16.99 5.51
N TYR A 160 3.95 16.08 4.71
CA TYR A 160 4.87 15.06 5.21
C TYR A 160 6.31 15.58 5.16
N LYS A 161 7.02 15.52 6.30
CA LYS A 161 8.45 15.80 6.39
C LYS A 161 9.21 14.48 6.37
N THR A 162 9.80 14.13 5.23
CA THR A 162 10.76 13.02 5.13
C THR A 162 12.17 13.59 4.96
N LYS A 163 13.11 13.16 5.80
CA LYS A 163 14.54 13.36 5.53
C LYS A 163 14.90 12.50 4.32
N ALA A 164 15.33 13.13 3.22
CA ALA A 164 15.98 12.42 2.13
C ALA A 164 17.30 11.85 2.67
N ASN A 165 17.40 10.52 2.75
CA ASN A 165 18.70 9.88 2.77
C ASN A 165 19.07 9.65 1.31
N GLU A 166 20.11 10.33 0.85
CA GLU A 166 20.79 10.04 -0.40
C GLU A 166 21.28 8.58 -0.36
N PHE A 167 20.74 7.74 -1.23
CA PHE A 167 21.37 6.47 -1.59
C PHE A 167 22.19 6.74 -2.85
N GLU A 168 23.51 6.89 -2.68
CA GLU A 168 24.45 6.76 -3.79
C GLU A 168 24.32 5.35 -4.38
N ILE A 169 24.12 5.29 -5.70
CA ILE A 169 24.22 4.06 -6.48
C ILE A 169 25.64 4.05 -7.02
N ASP A 170 26.53 3.26 -6.41
CA ASP A 170 27.78 2.89 -7.07
C ASP A 170 27.45 1.94 -8.23
N ILE A 171 27.93 2.31 -9.43
CA ILE A 171 27.79 1.59 -10.70
C ILE A 171 28.67 0.33 -10.70
#